data_AF-A0A945CBU0-F1
#
_entry.id   AF-A0A945CBU0-F1
#
_cell.length_a   1.000
_cell.length_b   1.000
_cell.length_c   1.000
_cell.angle_alpha   90.00
_cell.angle_beta   90.00
_cell.angle_gamma   90.00
#
_symmetry.space_group_name_H-M   'P 1'
#
loop_
_entity.id
_entity.type
_entity.pdbx_description
1 polymer ?
#
loop_
_entity_poly.entity_id
_entity_poly.type
_entity_poly.pdbx_seq_one_letter_code
_entity_poly.pdbx_strand_id
1 'polypeptide(L)'
;YFLGYNLSLTDLWLIEALAQLIRNASFFIPLSIGAQEGGLLLIFTALGLPGTLGITVSFVRRIKELLWVCLGLAIGWGIAFNQKEL
;
A
#
# COMPACT_ATOMS: atom_id res chain seq x y z
N TYR A 1 11.72 -10.39 11.62
CA TYR A 1 12.07 -9.06 12.17
C TYR A 1 11.53 -7.99 11.23
N PHE A 2 10.59 -7.17 11.68
CA PHE A 2 9.91 -6.16 10.86
C PHE A 2 9.94 -4.82 11.60
N LEU A 3 10.64 -3.82 11.05
CA LEU A 3 10.78 -2.48 11.64
C LEU A 3 11.18 -2.48 13.14
N GLY A 4 12.05 -3.40 13.56
CA GLY A 4 12.48 -3.49 14.97
C GLY A 4 11.62 -4.42 15.85
N TYR A 5 10.53 -4.98 15.32
CA TYR A 5 9.60 -5.84 16.05
C TYR A 5 9.65 -7.30 15.57
N ASN A 6 9.52 -8.23 16.51
CA ASN A 6 9.35 -9.66 16.22
C ASN A 6 7.86 -9.96 16.00
N LEU A 7 7.41 -9.75 14.77
CA LEU A 7 6.06 -10.16 14.34
C LEU A 7 6.09 -11.59 13.81
N SER A 8 5.07 -12.37 14.16
CA SER A 8 4.87 -13.68 13.58
C SER A 8 4.38 -13.56 12.13
N LEU A 9 4.49 -14.64 11.36
CA LEU A 9 3.92 -14.67 10.00
C LEU A 9 2.40 -14.47 10.02
N THR A 10 1.73 -14.95 11.07
CA THR A 10 0.29 -14.78 11.27
C THR A 10 -0.09 -13.32 11.44
N ASP A 11 0.68 -12.56 12.23
CA ASP A 11 0.44 -11.13 12.43
C ASP A 11 0.61 -10.35 11.13
N LEU A 12 1.67 -10.67 10.35
CA LEU A 12 1.89 -10.06 9.04
C LEU A 12 0.76 -10.35 8.06
N TRP A 13 0.29 -11.59 8.04
CA TRP A 13 -0.85 -12.01 7.22
C TRP A 13 -2.13 -11.29 7.61
N LEU A 14 -2.39 -11.17 8.91
CA LEU A 14 -3.55 -10.45 9.43
C LEU A 14 -3.51 -8.97 9.04
N ILE A 15 -2.35 -8.32 9.19
CA ILE A 15 -2.14 -6.92 8.79
C ILE A 15 -2.42 -6.75 7.29
N GLU A 16 -1.90 -7.63 6.44
CA GLU A 16 -2.14 -7.56 5.00
C GLU A 16 -3.61 -7.76 4.66
N ALA A 17 -4.26 -8.77 5.25
CA ALA A 17 -5.68 -9.06 4.99
C ALA A 17 -6.58 -7.87 5.38
N LEU A 18 -6.33 -7.25 6.54
CA LEU A 18 -7.07 -6.06 6.98
C LEU A 18 -6.77 -4.85 6.10
N ALA A 19 -5.51 -4.67 5.67
CA ALA A 19 -5.15 -3.60 4.73
C ALA A 19 -5.88 -3.73 3.38
N GLN A 20 -6.01 -4.96 2.85
CA GLN A 20 -6.79 -5.23 1.63
C GLN A 20 -8.28 -4.95 1.85
N LEU A 21 -8.83 -5.30 3.02
CA LEU A 21 -10.22 -4.99 3.37
C LEU A 21 -10.46 -3.48 3.37
N ILE A 22 -9.57 -2.70 3.99
CA ILE A 22 -9.64 -1.22 3.98
C ILE A 22 -9.59 -0.70 2.54
N ARG A 23 -8.64 -1.20 1.74
CA ARG A 23 -8.49 -0.78 0.34
C ARG A 23 -9.77 -1.03 -0.45
N ASN A 24 -10.39 -2.20 -0.28
CA ASN A 24 -11.63 -2.55 -0.94
C ASN A 24 -12.82 -1.76 -0.40
N ALA A 25 -12.93 -1.57 0.92
CA ALA A 25 -13.98 -0.77 1.53
C ALA A 25 -13.91 0.71 1.12
N SER A 26 -12.71 1.20 0.83
CA SER A 26 -12.43 2.57 0.41
C SER A 26 -12.52 2.81 -1.10
N PHE A 27 -13.10 1.90 -1.89
CA PHE A 27 -13.07 1.96 -3.36
C PHE A 27 -13.63 3.27 -3.95
N PHE A 28 -14.53 3.93 -3.24
CA PHE A 28 -15.14 5.20 -3.64
C PHE A 28 -14.27 6.41 -3.31
N ILE A 29 -13.18 6.22 -2.56
CA ILE A 29 -12.23 7.28 -2.20
C ILE A 29 -11.10 7.27 -3.24
N PRO A 30 -10.92 8.35 -4.03
CA PRO A 30 -9.85 8.42 -5.01
C PRO A 30 -8.49 8.30 -4.32
N LEU A 31 -7.66 7.36 -4.82
CA LEU A 31 -6.36 6.99 -4.26
C LEU A 31 -6.41 6.49 -2.79
N SER A 32 -7.61 6.38 -2.19
CA SER A 32 -7.82 5.99 -0.79
C SER A 32 -6.92 6.79 0.19
N ILE A 33 -6.78 8.08 -0.10
CA ILE A 33 -6.02 9.02 0.73
C ILE A 33 -6.74 9.16 2.08
N GLY A 34 -5.99 9.13 3.19
CA GLY A 34 -6.54 9.12 4.54
C GLY A 34 -7.04 7.75 5.00
N ALA A 35 -7.77 7.02 4.14
CA ALA A 35 -8.33 5.72 4.50
C ALA A 35 -7.26 4.64 4.71
N GLN A 36 -6.28 4.52 3.80
CA GLN A 36 -5.19 3.55 4.01
C GLN A 36 -4.24 3.95 5.14
N GLU A 37 -3.91 5.23 5.27
CA GLU A 37 -2.99 5.71 6.33
C GLU A 37 -3.61 5.54 7.71
N GLY A 38 -4.86 5.99 7.87
CA GLY A 38 -5.63 5.84 9.11
C GLY A 38 -5.93 4.38 9.40
N GLY A 39 -6.29 3.59 8.39
CA GLY A 39 -6.58 2.18 8.55
C GLY A 39 -5.36 1.35 9.00
N LEU A 40 -4.19 1.57 8.40
CA LEU A 40 -2.94 0.93 8.84
C LEU A 40 -2.53 1.40 10.23
N LEU A 41 -2.67 2.68 10.55
CA LEU A 41 -2.45 3.17 11.92
C LEU A 41 -3.34 2.39 12.91
N LEU A 42 -4.63 2.28 12.64
CA LEU A 42 -5.59 1.58 13.50
C LEU A 42 -5.22 0.10 13.67
N ILE A 43 -4.90 -0.60 12.57
CA ILE A 43 -4.48 -2.01 12.61
C ILE A 43 -3.26 -2.18 13.52
N PHE A 44 -2.22 -1.37 13.34
CA PHE A 44 -1.00 -1.49 14.14
C PHE A 44 -1.27 -1.17 15.62
N THR A 45 -2.05 -0.12 15.91
CA THR A 45 -2.43 0.20 17.30
C THR A 45 -3.27 -0.90 17.95
N ALA A 46 -4.15 -1.57 17.19
CA ALA A 46 -4.97 -2.67 17.68
C ALA A 46 -4.14 -3.93 18.00
N LEU A 47 -3.01 -4.12 17.32
CA LEU A 47 -2.05 -5.18 17.60
C LEU A 47 -1.06 -4.83 18.74
N GLY A 48 -1.27 -3.71 19.43
CA GLY A 48 -0.38 -3.24 20.50
C GLY A 48 0.95 -2.68 19.99
N LEU A 49 1.05 -2.39 18.69
CA LEU A 49 2.24 -1.80 18.07
C LEU A 49 2.12 -0.27 18.02
N PRO A 50 3.24 0.47 17.98
CA PRO A 50 3.20 1.91 17.80
C PRO A 50 2.49 2.29 16.49
N GLY A 51 1.52 3.23 16.56
CA GLY A 51 0.82 3.73 15.37
C GLY A 51 1.76 4.37 14.34
N THR A 52 2.91 4.88 14.79
CA THR A 52 4.00 5.38 13.93
C THR A 52 4.52 4.32 12.96
N LEU A 53 4.51 3.03 13.33
CA LEU A 53 4.84 1.94 12.43
C LEU A 53 3.79 1.80 11.33
N GLY A 54 2.50 1.89 11.67
CA GLY A 54 1.40 1.87 10.70
C GLY A 54 1.55 2.98 9.66
N ILE A 55 1.87 4.20 10.09
CA ILE A 55 2.14 5.34 9.19
C ILE A 55 3.39 5.08 8.33
N THR A 56 4.46 4.58 8.92
CA THR A 56 5.71 4.28 8.18
C THR A 56 5.43 3.26 7.08
N VAL A 57 4.71 2.19 7.41
CA VAL A 57 4.31 1.13 6.46
C VAL A 57 3.40 1.69 5.37
N SER A 58 2.43 2.55 5.71
CA SER A 58 1.56 3.17 4.69
C SER A 58 2.37 4.02 3.72
N PHE A 59 3.38 4.75 4.20
CA PHE A 59 4.24 5.58 3.35
C PHE A 59 5.07 4.74 2.37
N VAL A 60 5.70 3.67 2.87
CA VAL A 60 6.48 2.74 2.03
C VAL A 60 5.60 2.10 0.96
N ARG A 61 4.37 1.71 1.32
CA ARG A 61 3.39 1.18 0.35
C ARG A 61 3.06 2.18 -0.74
N ARG A 62 2.86 3.46 -0.39
CA ARG A 62 2.56 4.52 -1.36
C ARG A 62 3.69 4.75 -2.35
N ILE A 63 4.93 4.77 -1.87
CA ILE A 63 6.11 4.86 -2.75
C ILE A 63 6.12 3.69 -3.72
N LYS A 64 5.89 2.46 -3.24
CA LYS A 64 5.82 1.27 -4.09
C LYS A 64 4.71 1.38 -5.14
N GLU A 65 3.50 1.81 -4.76
CA GLU A 65 2.38 2.01 -5.69
C GLU A 65 2.74 3.03 -6.77
N LEU A 66 3.34 4.17 -6.40
CA LEU A 66 3.77 5.21 -7.35
C LEU A 66 4.82 4.69 -8.32
N LEU A 67 5.80 3.92 -7.84
CA LEU A 67 6.80 3.29 -8.72
C LEU A 67 6.16 2.39 -9.77
N TRP A 68 5.19 1.56 -9.37
CA TRP A 68 4.48 0.69 -10.33
C TRP A 68 3.62 1.47 -11.31
N VAL A 69 2.96 2.54 -10.88
CA VAL A 69 2.21 3.43 -11.77
C VAL A 69 3.14 4.08 -12.79
N CYS A 70 4.28 4.63 -12.35
CA CYS A 70 5.26 5.23 -13.24
C CYS A 70 5.82 4.23 -14.26
N LEU A 71 6.16 3.02 -13.83
CA LEU A 71 6.63 1.95 -14.72
C LEU A 71 5.55 1.55 -15.73
N GLY A 72 4.31 1.35 -15.28
CA GLY A 72 3.20 1.01 -16.16
C GLY A 72 2.94 2.09 -17.21
N LEU A 73 2.99 3.37 -16.81
CA LEU A 73 2.85 4.50 -17.72
C LEU A 73 4.01 4.58 -18.71
N ALA A 74 5.26 4.36 -18.27
CA ALA A 74 6.42 4.38 -19.16
C ALA A 74 6.36 3.27 -20.22
N ILE A 75 5.98 2.05 -19.81
CA ILE A 75 5.80 0.92 -20.73
C ILE A 75 4.64 1.17 -21.68
N GLY A 76 3.49 1.61 -21.16
CA GLY A 76 2.31 1.92 -21.96
C GLY A 76 2.57 3.03 -22.98
N TRP A 77 3.30 4.08 -22.59
CA TRP A 77 3.77 5.13 -23.48
C TRP A 77 4.66 4.54 -24.57
N GLY A 78 5.65 3.72 -24.21
CA GLY A 78 6.54 3.07 -25.17
C GLY A 78 5.77 2.27 -26.23
N ILE A 79 4.75 1.51 -25.82
CA ILE A 79 3.91 0.73 -26.74
C ILE A 79 3.04 1.65 -27.62
N ALA A 80 2.40 2.66 -27.04
CA ALA A 80 1.46 3.53 -27.75
C ALA A 80 2.14 4.35 -28.85
N PHE A 81 3.36 4.82 -28.63
CA PHE A 81 4.10 5.61 -29.63
C PHE A 81 4.87 4.76 -30.63
N ASN A 82 5.16 3.49 -30.32
CA ASN A 82 5.80 2.55 -31.24
C ASN A 82 4.79 1.89 -32.22
N GLN A 83 3.48 2.12 -32.06
CA GLN A 83 2.42 1.65 -32.97
C GLN A 83 2.24 2.55 -34.21
N LYS A 84 2.91 3.71 -34.30
CA LYS A 84 2.75 4.65 -35.41
C LYS A 84 3.59 4.33 -36.66
N GLU A 85 4.38 3.26 -36.65
CA GLU A 85 5.30 2.91 -37.76
C GLU A 85 4.94 1.61 -38.52
N LEU A 86 3.70 1.12 -38.41
CA LEU A 86 3.13 0.06 -39.25
C LEU A 86 1.87 0.55 -39.97
#